data_AF-A0A098LV66-F1
#
_entry.id   AF-A0A098LV66-F1
#
_cell.length_a   1.000
_cell.length_b   1.000
_cell.length_c   1.000
_cell.angle_alpha   90.00
_cell.angle_beta   90.00
_cell.angle_gamma   90.00
#
_symmetry.space_group_name_H-M   'P 1'
#
loop_
_entity.id
_entity.type
_entity.pdbx_description
1 polymer ?
#
loop_
_entity_poly.entity_id
_entity_poly.type
_entity_poly.pdbx_seq_one_letter_code
_entity_poly.pdbx_strand_id
1 'polypeptide(L)' 'MDKLDMFYDKVIKSDVYLKVENTSDKENKIFEARVSVPGDSFIVKKQCKTFEEGTDIAVASLERQLKKRKEKLRAHS' A
#
# COMPACT_ATOMS: atom_id res chain seq x y z
N MET A 1 -10.20 13.00 -6.96
CA MET A 1 -9.45 11.75 -6.67
C MET A 1 -8.02 11.95 -7.15
N ASP A 2 -7.33 13.01 -6.73
CA ASP A 2 -6.26 13.60 -7.55
C ASP A 2 -4.85 13.45 -6.96
N LYS A 3 -4.70 12.72 -5.86
CA LYS A 3 -3.41 12.59 -5.16
C LYS A 3 -2.61 11.33 -5.51
N LEU A 4 -3.24 10.29 -6.08
CA LEU A 4 -2.52 9.06 -6.45
C LEU A 4 -1.96 9.08 -7.88
N ASP A 5 -2.58 9.81 -8.80
CA ASP A 5 -2.17 9.87 -10.21
C ASP A 5 -0.79 10.52 -10.43
N MET A 6 -0.35 11.37 -9.50
CA MET A 6 0.98 12.01 -9.60
C MET A 6 2.16 11.05 -9.31
N PHE A 7 1.91 9.91 -8.68
CA PHE A 7 3.01 9.08 -8.16
C PHE A 7 3.46 7.98 -9.11
N TYR A 8 2.56 7.42 -9.95
CA TYR A 8 2.94 6.39 -10.92
C TYR A 8 1.89 6.22 -12.04
N ASP A 9 2.23 6.61 -13.27
CA ASP A 9 1.49 6.40 -14.53
C ASP A 9 1.28 4.91 -14.93
N LYS A 10 1.66 3.98 -14.04
CA LYS A 10 1.70 2.54 -14.31
C LYS A 10 1.21 1.71 -13.11
N VAL A 11 0.35 2.22 -12.23
CA VAL A 11 -0.35 1.32 -11.32
C VAL A 11 -1.37 0.54 -12.15
N ILE A 12 -1.10 -0.76 -12.38
CA ILE A 12 -1.99 -1.62 -13.17
C ILE A 12 -3.24 -1.94 -12.36
N LYS A 13 -3.06 -2.20 -11.07
CA LYS A 13 -4.13 -2.64 -10.18
C LYS A 13 -3.80 -2.33 -8.73
N SER A 14 -4.78 -1.89 -7.96
CA SER A 14 -4.69 -1.74 -6.51
C SER A 14 -5.87 -2.47 -5.89
N ASP A 15 -5.60 -3.54 -5.15
CA ASP A 15 -6.61 -4.30 -4.41
C ASP A 15 -6.44 -3.97 -2.91
N VAL A 16 -7.50 -3.47 -2.29
CA VAL A 16 -7.51 -3.14 -0.85
C VAL A 16 -8.49 -4.05 -0.14
N TYR A 17 -8.02 -4.69 0.93
CA TYR A 17 -8.77 -5.58 1.78
C TYR A 17 -8.79 -5.03 3.21
N LEU A 18 -10.01 -4.80 3.69
CA LEU A 18 -10.28 -4.39 5.06
C LEU A 18 -10.90 -5.59 5.76
N LYS A 19 -10.23 -6.12 6.78
CA LYS A 19 -10.72 -7.23 7.59
C LYS A 19 -10.81 -6.80 9.04
N VAL A 20 -11.90 -7.17 9.70
CA VAL A 20 -12.03 -7.03 11.15
C VAL A 20 -11.90 -8.43 11.73
N GLU A 21 -10.92 -8.63 12.59
CA GLU A 21 -10.81 -9.86 13.36
C GLU A 21 -11.82 -9.84 14.51
N ASN A 22 -12.43 -11.00 14.77
CA ASN A 22 -13.42 -11.16 15.82
C ASN A 22 -12.73 -11.46 17.16
N THR A 23 -11.77 -10.62 17.52
CA THR A 23 -11.07 -10.67 18.81
C THR A 23 -11.51 -9.50 19.68
N SER A 24 -11.41 -9.65 20.99
CA SER A 24 -11.69 -8.58 21.96
C SER A 24 -10.59 -7.51 22.01
N ASP A 25 -9.55 -7.62 21.19
CA ASP A 25 -8.44 -6.68 21.19
C ASP A 25 -8.81 -5.36 20.52
N LYS A 26 -8.20 -4.28 21.00
CA LYS A 26 -8.36 -2.96 20.39
C LYS A 26 -7.72 -2.87 19.00
N GLU A 27 -6.77 -3.76 18.67
CA GLU A 27 -6.06 -3.87 17.39
C GLU A 27 -6.66 -4.95 16.48
N ASN A 28 -7.98 -4.98 16.37
CA ASN A 28 -8.67 -6.01 15.60
C ASN A 28 -8.84 -5.67 14.11
N LYS A 29 -8.28 -4.56 13.62
CA LYS A 29 -8.46 -4.14 12.21
C LYS A 29 -7.23 -4.50 11.41
N ILE A 30 -7.40 -5.39 10.45
CA ILE A 30 -6.39 -5.72 9.45
C ILE A 30 -6.65 -4.87 8.19
N PHE A 31 -5.66 -4.06 7.84
CA PHE A 31 -5.57 -3.39 6.55
C PHE A 31 -4.56 -4.13 5.67
N GLU A 32 -4.98 -4.56 4.49
CA GLU A 32 -4.11 -5.18 3.50
C GLU A 32 -4.30 -4.48 2.15
N ALA A 33 -3.22 -3.92 1.59
CA ALA A 33 -3.21 -3.31 0.27
C ALA A 33 -2.20 -4.01 -0.63
N ARG A 34 -2.66 -4.41 -1.81
CA ARG A 34 -1.86 -5.03 -2.86
C ARG A 34 -1.84 -4.10 -4.07
N VAL A 35 -0.66 -3.62 -4.42
CA VAL A 35 -0.45 -2.76 -5.58
C VAL A 35 0.38 -3.50 -6.61
N SER A 36 -0.21 -3.77 -7.76
CA SER A 36 0.45 -4.40 -8.90
C SER A 36 0.88 -3.33 -9.89
N VAL A 37 2.15 -3.41 -10.29
CA VAL A 37 2.80 -2.53 -11.26
C VAL A 37 3.49 -3.41 -12.31
N PRO A 38 3.77 -2.94 -13.53
CA PRO A 38 4.36 -3.77 -14.56
C PRO A 38 5.70 -4.33 -14.09
N GLY A 39 5.80 -5.66 -14.02
CA GLY A 39 7.00 -6.37 -13.58
C GLY A 39 7.26 -6.45 -12.07
N ASP A 40 6.33 -6.01 -11.19
CA ASP A 40 6.44 -6.28 -9.74
C ASP A 40 5.08 -6.16 -9.02
N SER A 41 4.99 -6.69 -7.81
CA SER A 41 3.80 -6.56 -6.97
C SER A 41 4.18 -6.25 -5.54
N PHE A 42 3.60 -5.19 -5.00
CA PHE A 42 3.78 -4.78 -3.61
C PHE A 42 2.58 -5.21 -2.78
N ILE A 43 2.84 -5.80 -1.63
CA ILE A 43 1.80 -6.19 -0.67
C ILE A 43 2.18 -5.58 0.67
N VAL A 44 1.25 -4.84 1.26
CA VAL A 44 1.39 -4.29 2.61
C VAL A 44 0.21 -4.77 3.45
N LYS A 45 0.52 -5.48 4.54
CA LYS A 45 -0.45 -5.93 5.53
C LYS A 45 -0.09 -5.34 6.90
N LYS A 46 -1.06 -4.74 7.56
CA LYS A 46 -0.92 -4.12 8.88
C LYS A 46 -2.14 -4.39 9.75
N GLN A 47 -1.90 -4.70 11.02
CA GLN A 47 -2.92 -4.67 12.07
C GLN A 47 -2.86 -3.32 12.77
N CYS A 48 -4.02 -2.69 12.97
CA CYS A 48 -4.16 -1.35 13.52
C CYS A 48 -5.41 -1.25 14.38
N LYS A 49 -5.47 -0.20 15.21
CA LYS A 49 -6.66 0.10 16.03
C LYS A 49 -7.76 0.75 15.20
N THR A 50 -7.37 1.54 14.21
CA THR A 50 -8.27 2.26 13.31
C THR A 50 -7.87 1.97 11.86
N PHE A 51 -8.83 2.08 10.93
CA PHE A 51 -8.55 1.85 9.52
C PHE A 51 -7.75 3.02 8.92
N GLU A 52 -7.96 4.21 9.45
CA GLU A 52 -7.28 5.45 9.09
C GLU A 52 -5.78 5.33 9.35
N GLU A 53 -5.39 4.89 10.56
CA GLU A 53 -3.98 4.66 10.91
C GLU A 53 -3.35 3.58 10.03
N GLY A 54 -4.08 2.48 9.78
CA GLY A 54 -3.62 1.42 8.89
C GLY A 54 -3.44 1.89 7.45
N THR A 55 -4.31 2.78 6.98
CA THR A 55 -4.22 3.39 5.65
C THR A 55 -3.01 4.30 5.55
N ASP A 56 -2.80 5.20 6.50
CA ASP A 56 -1.65 6.13 6.49
C ASP A 56 -0.31 5.37 6.50
N ILE A 57 -0.20 4.35 7.37
CA ILE A 57 1.00 3.51 7.44
C ILE A 57 1.20 2.72 6.13
N ALA A 58 0.12 2.18 5.56
CA ALA A 58 0.21 1.42 4.33
C ALA A 58 0.60 2.30 3.13
N VAL A 59 0.03 3.49 3.01
CA VAL A 59 0.36 4.46 1.97
C VAL A 59 1.83 4.90 2.09
N ALA A 60 2.29 5.28 3.27
CA ALA A 60 3.69 5.66 3.49
C ALA A 60 4.68 4.53 3.14
N SER A 61 4.34 3.28 3.48
CA SER A 61 5.14 2.10 3.14
C SER A 61 5.17 1.84 1.63
N LEU A 62 4.02 1.92 0.97
CA LEU A 62 3.90 1.74 -0.49
C LEU A 62 4.65 2.84 -1.24
N GLU A 63 4.52 4.10 -0.81
CA GLU A 63 5.21 5.24 -1.44
C GLU A 63 6.74 5.06 -1.41
N ARG A 64 7.29 4.65 -0.26
CA ARG A 64 8.73 4.38 -0.13
C ARG A 64 9.20 3.24 -1.02
N GLN A 65 8.41 2.18 -1.15
CA GLN A 65 8.72 1.04 -2.03
C GLN A 65 8.68 1.44 -3.51
N LEU A 66 7.66 2.20 -3.90
CA LEU A 66 7.52 2.72 -5.26
C LEU A 66 8.65 3.69 -5.62
N LYS A 67 9.03 4.61 -4.72
CA LYS A 67 10.17 5.53 -4.93
C LYS A 67 11.48 4.78 -5.16
N LYS A 68 11.82 3.83 -4.29
CA LYS A 68 13.03 3.00 -4.45
C LYS A 68 13.05 2.25 -5.78
N ARG A 69 11.89 1.74 -6.22
CA ARG A 69 11.79 1.07 -7.52
C ARG A 69 12.01 2.03 -8.67
N LYS A 70 11.40 3.22 -8.63
CA LYS A 70 11.57 4.27 -9.63
C LYS A 70 13.03 4.69 -9.77
N GLU A 71 13.74 4.83 -8.66
CA GLU A 71 15.17 5.13 -8.63
C GLU A 71 16.00 4.01 -9.27
N LYS A 72 15.73 2.74 -8.94
CA LYS A 72 16.41 1.59 -9.56
C LYS A 72 16.17 1.50 -11.07
N LEU A 73 14.93 1.73 -11.53
CA LEU A 73 14.60 1.70 -12.95
C LEU A 73 15.31 2.82 -13.72
N ARG A 74 15.36 4.03 -13.14
CA ARG A 74 16.09 5.17 -13.72
C ARG A 74 17.60 4.97 -13.76
N ALA A 75 18.18 4.28 -12.79
CA ALA A 75 19.61 3.97 -12.77
C ALA A 75 20.02 2.90 -13.81
N HIS A 76 19.06 2.21 -14.41
CA HIS A 76 19.28 1.18 -15.43
C HIS A 76 18.73 1.57 -16.82
N SER A 77 18.44 2.86 -17.01
CA SER A 77 17.99 3.47 -18.27
C SER A 77 19.08 4.33 -18.89
#